data_AF-A0A958PBX0-F1
#
_entry.id   AF-A0A958PBX0-F1
#
_cell.length_a   1.000
_cell.length_b   1.000
_cell.length_c   1.000
_cell.angle_alpha   90.00
_cell.angle_beta   90.00
_cell.angle_gamma   90.00
#
_symmetry.space_group_name_H-M   'P 1'
#
loop_
_entity.id
_entity.type
_entity.pdbx_description
1 polymer ?
#
loop_
_entity_poly.entity_id
_entity_poly.type
_entity_poly.pdbx_seq_one_letter_code
_entity_poly.pdbx_strand_id
1 'polypeptide(L)'
;KRKLIGDDEHGWDNDGIFNFEGGCYAKCIDLSAEKEPDIFKAIRRNALLENVVVDENGEIDFTSSAKTENTRVSYPIEHIDNIVTPSMGGHPQNIIFLTCDAFGVLPPVARLNDSQAEYQYLSGYTAKVAGTEIGVKEPTATFSPCFGGPFLTVHPTLYGDILSSKMKKHGAKAYLVNTGWTGGEYGVGERMSIQATRKIIDAILDGSIEDSAWEKFPVFGFEIPTSLEGVDTQILNPKNTWSDKKAYDEKLEKLGQMFFENFKSFCDVPAGMRLKSAGPQIKSSKTKENSSPEVQM
;
A
#
# COMPACT_ATOMS: atom_id res chain seq x y z
N LYS A 1 -12.50 -6.97 18.20
CA LYS A 1 -11.79 -7.71 17.11
C LYS A 1 -12.74 -7.88 15.93
N ARG A 2 -12.25 -7.72 14.69
CA ARG A 2 -13.06 -7.74 13.45
C ARG A 2 -13.11 -9.15 12.86
N LYS A 3 -14.19 -9.50 12.17
CA LYS A 3 -14.33 -10.79 11.47
C LYS A 3 -13.76 -10.69 10.06
N LEU A 4 -13.04 -11.72 9.61
CA LEU A 4 -12.48 -11.81 8.27
C LEU A 4 -13.58 -12.15 7.25
N ILE A 5 -13.61 -11.46 6.12
CA ILE A 5 -14.48 -11.78 4.97
C ILE A 5 -13.70 -12.63 3.94
N GLY A 6 -12.47 -12.23 3.63
CA GLY A 6 -11.48 -12.96 2.83
C GLY A 6 -10.17 -12.16 2.79
N ASP A 7 -9.12 -12.71 2.21
CA ASP A 7 -7.76 -12.13 2.24
C ASP A 7 -7.30 -11.46 0.94
N ASP A 8 -7.77 -11.89 -0.24
CA ASP A 8 -7.22 -11.41 -1.52
C ASP A 8 -8.29 -10.85 -2.47
N GLU A 9 -9.28 -11.65 -2.89
CA GLU A 9 -10.18 -11.27 -3.99
C GLU A 9 -11.64 -10.98 -3.56
N HIS A 10 -12.10 -9.74 -3.77
CA HIS A 10 -13.47 -9.30 -3.44
C HIS A 10 -14.18 -8.60 -4.60
N GLY A 11 -15.50 -8.84 -4.69
CA GLY A 11 -16.43 -8.02 -5.47
C GLY A 11 -17.11 -6.95 -4.63
N TRP A 12 -17.55 -5.84 -5.26
CA TRP A 12 -18.42 -4.84 -4.63
C TRP A 12 -19.64 -4.54 -5.52
N ASP A 13 -20.78 -5.14 -5.16
CA ASP A 13 -22.05 -4.98 -5.87
C ASP A 13 -22.99 -3.96 -5.20
N ASN A 14 -24.28 -4.03 -5.51
CA ASN A 14 -25.29 -3.12 -4.97
C ASN A 14 -25.68 -3.39 -3.52
N ASP A 15 -25.34 -4.56 -2.97
CA ASP A 15 -25.68 -4.99 -1.62
C ASP A 15 -24.48 -4.90 -0.68
N GLY A 16 -23.26 -5.08 -1.18
CA GLY A 16 -22.07 -5.04 -0.34
C GLY A 16 -20.81 -5.59 -0.98
N ILE A 17 -19.91 -6.07 -0.13
CA ILE A 17 -18.70 -6.80 -0.55
C ILE A 17 -18.87 -8.29 -0.33
N PHE A 18 -18.29 -9.10 -1.20
CA PHE A 18 -18.30 -10.55 -1.11
C PHE A 18 -16.99 -11.14 -1.58
N ASN A 19 -16.56 -12.21 -0.90
CA ASN A 19 -15.34 -12.93 -1.25
C ASN A 19 -15.56 -13.78 -2.51
N PHE A 20 -14.60 -13.80 -3.43
CA PHE A 20 -14.61 -14.75 -4.55
C PHE A 20 -14.14 -16.14 -4.13
N GLU A 21 -13.37 -16.22 -3.05
CA GLU A 21 -12.64 -17.40 -2.65
C GLU A 21 -13.28 -18.17 -1.48
N GLY A 22 -12.89 -19.43 -1.32
CA GLY A 22 -13.26 -20.29 -0.18
C GLY A 22 -12.11 -20.57 0.78
N GLY A 23 -10.98 -19.87 0.63
CA GLY A 23 -9.75 -20.11 1.38
C GLY A 23 -8.87 -18.87 1.40
N CYS A 24 -7.65 -19.04 1.89
CA CYS A 24 -6.60 -18.02 1.85
C CYS A 24 -5.31 -18.64 1.30
N TYR A 25 -4.44 -17.81 0.73
CA TYR A 25 -3.14 -18.21 0.21
C TYR A 25 -2.01 -17.35 0.80
N ALA A 26 -1.72 -17.58 2.08
CA ALA A 26 -0.86 -16.73 2.88
C ALA A 26 0.64 -16.97 2.63
N LYS A 27 1.44 -15.89 2.71
CA LYS A 27 2.91 -15.96 2.72
C LYS A 27 3.40 -16.49 4.07
N CYS A 28 4.43 -17.33 4.05
CA CYS A 28 4.93 -18.05 5.23
C CYS A 28 6.32 -17.62 5.72
N ILE A 29 7.05 -16.79 4.96
CA ILE A 29 8.39 -16.37 5.37
C ILE A 29 8.32 -15.54 6.66
N ASP A 30 9.16 -15.90 7.63
CA ASP A 30 9.19 -15.33 8.99
C ASP A 30 7.88 -15.44 9.79
N LEU A 31 6.97 -16.34 9.38
CA LEU A 31 5.72 -16.60 10.09
C LEU A 31 6.01 -17.14 11.50
N SER A 32 5.34 -16.57 12.51
CA SER A 32 5.43 -17.06 13.88
C SER A 32 4.09 -16.95 14.61
N ALA A 33 3.87 -17.84 15.58
CA ALA A 33 2.67 -17.83 16.41
C ALA A 33 2.52 -16.53 17.25
N GLU A 34 3.62 -15.83 17.52
CA GLU A 34 3.60 -14.56 18.27
C GLU A 34 3.11 -13.39 17.39
N LYS A 35 3.64 -13.27 16.16
CA LYS A 35 3.33 -12.15 15.26
C LYS A 35 1.95 -12.33 14.61
N GLU A 36 1.65 -13.56 14.19
CA GLU A 36 0.50 -13.91 13.33
C GLU A 36 -0.19 -15.20 13.82
N PRO A 37 -0.77 -15.19 15.04
CA PRO A 37 -1.32 -16.39 15.68
C PRO A 37 -2.44 -17.07 14.88
N ASP A 38 -3.30 -16.30 14.22
CA ASP A 38 -4.46 -16.84 13.51
C ASP A 38 -4.03 -17.59 12.24
N ILE A 39 -3.09 -17.03 11.46
CA ILE A 39 -2.51 -17.69 10.28
C ILE A 39 -1.70 -18.93 10.71
N PHE A 40 -0.87 -18.82 11.75
CA PHE A 40 -0.09 -19.95 12.25
C PHE A 40 -0.98 -21.14 12.68
N LYS A 41 -2.10 -20.85 13.36
CA LYS A 41 -3.09 -21.88 13.76
C LYS A 41 -3.89 -22.47 12.60
N ALA A 42 -3.98 -21.75 11.48
CA ALA A 42 -4.62 -22.24 10.27
C ALA A 42 -3.79 -23.32 9.56
N ILE A 43 -2.49 -23.40 9.86
CA ILE A 43 -1.60 -24.44 9.33
C ILE A 43 -1.81 -25.73 10.14
N ARG A 44 -2.77 -26.54 9.68
CA ARG A 44 -3.13 -27.85 10.24
C ARG A 44 -3.61 -28.78 9.13
N ARG A 45 -3.99 -30.02 9.45
CA ARG A 45 -4.53 -30.98 8.46
C ARG A 45 -5.55 -30.30 7.54
N ASN A 46 -5.40 -30.50 6.23
CA ASN A 46 -6.12 -29.85 5.12
C ASN A 46 -5.59 -28.47 4.68
N ALA A 47 -4.55 -27.94 5.31
CA ALA A 47 -3.71 -26.91 4.72
C ALA A 47 -2.65 -27.54 3.79
N LEU A 48 -2.21 -26.81 2.78
CA LEU A 48 -1.16 -27.21 1.85
C LEU A 48 -0.01 -26.20 1.90
N LEU A 49 1.12 -26.65 2.43
CA LEU A 49 2.36 -25.87 2.46
C LEU A 49 3.09 -25.97 1.12
N GLU A 50 3.64 -24.86 0.66
CA GLU A 50 4.34 -24.76 -0.61
C GLU A 50 5.72 -24.11 -0.42
N ASN A 51 6.75 -24.81 -0.90
CA ASN A 51 8.14 -24.36 -0.90
C ASN A 51 8.77 -24.03 0.47
N VAL A 52 8.13 -24.39 1.58
CA VAL A 52 8.75 -24.32 2.91
C VAL A 52 9.87 -25.36 3.05
N VAL A 53 10.80 -25.10 3.98
CA VAL A 53 11.83 -26.06 4.40
C VAL A 53 11.29 -26.84 5.59
N VAL A 54 11.44 -28.16 5.55
CA VAL A 54 11.01 -29.08 6.60
C VAL A 54 12.21 -29.91 6.98
N ASP A 55 12.46 -30.04 8.28
CA ASP A 55 13.57 -30.84 8.81
C ASP A 55 13.26 -32.35 8.85
N GLU A 56 14.20 -33.16 9.31
CA GLU A 56 14.05 -34.61 9.41
C GLU A 56 12.97 -35.05 10.42
N ASN A 57 12.60 -34.18 11.37
CA ASN A 57 11.56 -34.43 12.37
C ASN A 57 10.17 -33.98 11.90
N GLY A 58 10.07 -33.34 10.73
CA GLY A 58 8.82 -32.77 10.22
C GLY A 58 8.54 -31.36 10.73
N GLU A 59 9.48 -30.71 11.42
CA GLU A 59 9.37 -29.32 11.84
C GLU A 59 9.60 -28.37 10.65
N ILE A 60 8.77 -27.33 10.56
CA ILE A 60 8.81 -26.36 9.47
C ILE A 60 9.70 -25.20 9.89
N ASP A 61 10.74 -24.91 9.11
CA ASP A 61 11.54 -23.70 9.26
C ASP A 61 10.95 -22.57 8.42
N PHE A 62 10.08 -21.77 9.05
CA PHE A 62 9.46 -20.59 8.43
C PHE A 62 10.45 -19.44 8.15
N THR A 63 11.66 -19.48 8.70
CA THR A 63 12.69 -18.46 8.46
C THR A 63 13.56 -18.78 7.24
N SER A 64 13.50 -20.02 6.75
CA SER A 64 14.35 -20.45 5.65
C SER A 64 13.84 -19.97 4.29
N SER A 65 14.67 -19.19 3.60
CA SER A 65 14.50 -18.83 2.20
C SER A 65 15.33 -19.69 1.24
N ALA A 66 15.86 -20.83 1.69
CA ALA A 66 16.79 -21.67 0.92
C ALA A 66 16.23 -22.12 -0.44
N LYS A 67 14.90 -22.23 -0.57
CA LYS A 67 14.21 -22.47 -1.85
C LYS A 67 13.75 -21.16 -2.50
N THR A 68 13.08 -20.31 -1.72
CA THR A 68 12.53 -19.02 -2.15
C THR A 68 12.11 -18.20 -0.93
N GLU A 69 12.06 -16.88 -1.05
CA GLU A 69 11.40 -16.01 -0.05
C GLU A 69 9.86 -15.99 -0.20
N ASN A 70 9.30 -16.50 -1.30
CA ASN A 70 7.86 -16.59 -1.52
C ASN A 70 7.30 -17.95 -1.09
N THR A 71 7.63 -18.39 0.13
CA THR A 71 7.01 -19.57 0.74
C THR A 71 5.54 -19.29 1.06
N ARG A 72 4.68 -20.29 0.89
CA ARG A 72 3.23 -20.11 0.93
C ARG A 72 2.52 -21.25 1.66
N VAL A 73 1.29 -20.98 2.07
CA VAL A 73 0.34 -21.99 2.53
C VAL A 73 -1.05 -21.66 2.00
N SER A 74 -1.76 -22.66 1.47
CA SER A 74 -3.20 -22.54 1.23
C SER A 74 -3.99 -23.28 2.31
N TYR A 75 -5.09 -22.70 2.75
CA TYR A 75 -6.02 -23.33 3.69
C TYR A 75 -7.45 -22.85 3.45
N PRO A 76 -8.47 -23.69 3.72
CA PRO A 76 -9.86 -23.26 3.63
C PRO A 76 -10.16 -22.22 4.71
N ILE A 77 -11.07 -21.28 4.43
CA ILE A 77 -11.28 -20.09 5.26
C ILE A 77 -11.73 -20.45 6.69
N GLU A 78 -12.37 -21.60 6.88
CA GLU A 78 -12.79 -22.17 8.15
C GLU A 78 -11.63 -22.59 9.06
N HIS A 79 -10.39 -22.54 8.57
CA HIS A 79 -9.21 -22.67 9.41
C HIS A 79 -8.97 -21.44 10.30
N ILE A 80 -9.54 -20.28 9.95
CA ILE A 80 -9.56 -19.07 10.77
C ILE A 80 -10.84 -19.05 11.62
N ASP A 81 -10.70 -18.93 12.93
CA ASP A 81 -11.85 -19.01 13.86
C ASP A 81 -12.79 -17.79 13.74
N ASN A 82 -12.26 -16.61 13.44
CA ASN A 82 -12.96 -15.33 13.52
C ASN A 82 -13.32 -14.80 12.12
N ILE A 83 -14.22 -15.51 11.44
CA ILE A 83 -14.67 -15.22 10.06
C ILE A 83 -16.13 -14.77 10.00
N VAL A 84 -16.52 -14.20 8.87
CA VAL A 84 -17.91 -13.97 8.47
C VAL A 84 -18.37 -15.14 7.62
N THR A 85 -19.53 -15.71 7.92
CA THR A 85 -20.19 -16.72 7.08
C THR A 85 -21.51 -16.13 6.57
N PRO A 86 -21.79 -16.06 5.26
CA PRO A 86 -21.09 -16.72 4.13
C PRO A 86 -20.05 -15.84 3.41
N SER A 87 -19.10 -15.21 4.11
CA SER A 87 -18.06 -14.36 3.51
C SER A 87 -18.59 -13.15 2.70
N MET A 88 -19.61 -12.48 3.25
CA MET A 88 -20.18 -11.25 2.71
C MET A 88 -20.29 -10.18 3.79
N GLY A 89 -20.13 -8.91 3.41
CA GLY A 89 -20.27 -7.75 4.29
C GLY A 89 -21.03 -6.61 3.61
N GLY A 90 -21.48 -5.63 4.39
CA GLY A 90 -22.10 -4.42 3.84
C GLY A 90 -21.11 -3.53 3.08
N HIS A 91 -21.57 -2.35 2.64
CA HIS A 91 -20.73 -1.40 1.93
C HIS A 91 -19.53 -0.93 2.77
N PRO A 92 -18.30 -0.96 2.22
CA PRO A 92 -17.10 -0.46 2.87
C PRO A 92 -17.27 0.99 3.32
N GLN A 93 -16.91 1.25 4.58
CA GLN A 93 -16.85 2.61 5.14
C GLN A 93 -15.44 3.21 5.02
N ASN A 94 -14.42 2.36 4.93
CA ASN A 94 -13.02 2.73 4.80
C ASN A 94 -12.39 1.90 3.68
N ILE A 95 -11.68 2.56 2.76
CA ILE A 95 -10.82 1.98 1.73
C ILE A 95 -9.38 2.29 2.11
N ILE A 96 -8.54 1.26 2.22
CA ILE A 96 -7.15 1.42 2.68
C ILE A 96 -6.25 0.91 1.58
N PHE A 97 -5.44 1.81 1.02
CA PHE A 97 -4.39 1.47 0.07
C PHE A 97 -3.10 1.20 0.84
N LEU A 98 -2.59 -0.03 0.76
CA LEU A 98 -1.32 -0.40 1.36
C LEU A 98 -0.21 -0.14 0.35
N THR A 99 0.81 0.61 0.75
CA THR A 99 2.02 0.82 -0.05
C THR A 99 3.25 0.42 0.75
N CYS A 100 4.20 -0.22 0.10
CA CYS A 100 5.50 -0.51 0.69
C CYS A 100 6.52 0.49 0.15
N ASP A 101 6.59 1.68 0.73
CA ASP A 101 7.55 2.71 0.27
C ASP A 101 8.96 2.44 0.82
N ALA A 102 9.84 1.90 -0.03
CA ALA A 102 11.25 1.68 0.31
C ALA A 102 12.13 2.94 0.13
N PHE A 103 11.59 4.04 -0.39
CA PHE A 103 12.29 5.34 -0.37
C PHE A 103 12.13 6.03 0.99
N GLY A 104 11.16 5.63 1.81
CA GLY A 104 10.99 6.11 3.19
C GLY A 104 10.48 7.55 3.30
N VAL A 105 9.71 8.00 2.31
CA VAL A 105 9.23 9.39 2.22
C VAL A 105 7.72 9.54 2.39
N LEU A 106 6.93 8.50 2.14
CA LEU A 106 5.48 8.53 2.35
C LEU A 106 5.13 8.41 3.84
N PRO A 107 4.10 9.15 4.31
CA PRO A 107 3.70 9.12 5.70
C PRO A 107 3.13 7.74 6.08
N PRO A 108 3.22 7.34 7.36
CA PRO A 108 2.61 6.10 7.85
C PRO A 108 1.13 5.97 7.52
N VAL A 109 0.41 7.10 7.53
CA VAL A 109 -0.99 7.19 7.13
C VAL A 109 -1.29 8.57 6.55
N ALA A 110 -2.11 8.60 5.52
CA ALA A 110 -2.68 9.83 4.98
C ALA A 110 -4.15 9.64 4.59
N ARG A 111 -4.99 10.63 4.87
CA ARG A 111 -6.35 10.73 4.34
C ARG A 111 -6.32 11.30 2.94
N LEU A 112 -7.06 10.67 2.03
CA LEU A 112 -7.18 11.03 0.63
C LEU A 112 -8.58 11.59 0.35
N ASN A 113 -8.66 12.62 -0.49
CA ASN A 113 -9.93 12.97 -1.13
C ASN A 113 -10.24 12.01 -2.30
N ASP A 114 -11.47 12.06 -2.84
CA ASP A 114 -11.93 11.15 -3.89
C ASP A 114 -10.99 11.10 -5.11
N SER A 115 -10.51 12.27 -5.59
CA SER A 115 -9.63 12.32 -6.75
C SER A 115 -8.22 11.80 -6.45
N GLN A 116 -7.71 12.05 -5.24
CA GLN A 116 -6.44 11.48 -4.78
C GLN A 116 -6.55 9.97 -4.60
N ALA A 117 -7.67 9.47 -4.08
CA ALA A 117 -7.92 8.04 -3.93
C ALA A 117 -7.92 7.34 -5.29
N GLU A 118 -8.62 7.90 -6.27
CA GLU A 118 -8.63 7.36 -7.63
C GLU A 118 -7.24 7.43 -8.29
N TYR A 119 -6.51 8.54 -8.12
CA TYR A 119 -5.14 8.68 -8.61
C TYR A 119 -4.19 7.64 -8.00
N GLN A 120 -4.25 7.45 -6.67
CA GLN A 120 -3.43 6.46 -5.98
C GLN A 120 -3.81 5.03 -6.37
N TYR A 121 -5.11 4.75 -6.55
CA TYR A 121 -5.59 3.46 -7.01
C TYR A 121 -5.07 3.13 -8.41
N LEU A 122 -5.15 4.06 -9.36
CA LEU A 122 -4.60 3.86 -10.72
C LEU A 122 -3.08 3.79 -10.73
N SER A 123 -2.41 4.54 -9.86
CA SER A 123 -0.95 4.47 -9.74
C SER A 123 -0.50 3.12 -9.17
N GLY A 124 -1.19 2.62 -8.14
CA GLY A 124 -0.89 1.36 -7.47
C GLY A 124 0.58 1.23 -7.09
N TYR A 125 1.10 2.26 -6.43
CA TYR A 125 2.51 2.38 -6.09
C TYR A 125 2.91 1.44 -4.95
N THR A 126 4.01 0.74 -5.16
CA THR A 126 4.77 0.00 -4.15
C THR A 126 6.25 0.04 -4.51
N ALA A 127 7.15 -0.36 -3.62
CA ALA A 127 8.57 -0.49 -3.94
C ALA A 127 9.02 -1.95 -3.84
N LYS A 128 9.89 -2.32 -4.78
CA LYS A 128 10.67 -3.55 -4.70
C LYS A 128 11.91 -3.29 -3.86
N VAL A 129 12.18 -4.22 -2.94
CA VAL A 129 13.28 -4.13 -1.99
C VAL A 129 14.46 -4.94 -2.52
N ALA A 130 15.69 -4.49 -2.26
CA ALA A 130 16.88 -5.23 -2.66
C ALA A 130 16.95 -6.58 -1.91
N GLY A 131 17.18 -7.67 -2.66
CA GLY A 131 17.26 -9.03 -2.11
C GLY A 131 16.01 -9.89 -2.31
N THR A 132 14.84 -9.29 -2.51
CA THR A 132 13.57 -10.04 -2.67
C THR A 132 13.29 -10.44 -4.12
N GLU A 133 14.01 -9.86 -5.07
CA GLU A 133 13.94 -10.18 -6.50
C GLU A 133 15.33 -10.24 -7.14
N ILE A 134 15.52 -11.16 -8.08
CA ILE A 134 16.79 -11.36 -8.78
C ILE A 134 17.18 -10.06 -9.51
N GLY A 135 18.30 -9.45 -9.11
CA GLY A 135 18.90 -8.29 -9.79
C GLY A 135 18.58 -6.92 -9.19
N VAL A 136 17.73 -6.83 -8.14
CA VAL A 136 17.43 -5.55 -7.47
C VAL A 136 18.49 -5.25 -6.41
N LYS A 137 19.31 -4.21 -6.64
CA LYS A 137 20.37 -3.75 -5.71
C LYS A 137 20.00 -2.50 -4.91
N GLU A 138 19.04 -1.72 -5.39
CA GLU A 138 18.53 -0.50 -4.76
C GLU A 138 17.00 -0.48 -4.81
N PRO A 139 16.31 0.21 -3.88
CA PRO A 139 14.87 0.42 -3.93
C PRO A 139 14.39 0.88 -5.30
N THR A 140 13.46 0.12 -5.88
CA THR A 140 12.93 0.42 -7.21
C THR A 140 11.43 0.60 -7.12
N ALA A 141 10.95 1.78 -7.54
CA ALA A 141 9.53 2.08 -7.62
C ALA A 141 8.84 1.13 -8.60
N THR A 142 7.71 0.56 -8.19
CA THR A 142 6.86 -0.28 -9.02
C THR A 142 5.44 0.28 -8.98
N PHE A 143 4.84 0.41 -10.15
CA PHE A 143 3.48 0.90 -10.31
C PHE A 143 2.65 -0.24 -10.90
N SER A 144 1.74 -0.79 -10.10
CA SER A 144 0.87 -1.88 -10.49
C SER A 144 -0.56 -1.35 -10.47
N PRO A 145 -1.15 -0.94 -11.60
CA PRO A 145 -2.44 -0.27 -11.61
C PRO A 145 -3.50 -1.05 -10.86
N CYS A 146 -4.35 -0.35 -10.11
CA CYS A 146 -5.38 -0.94 -9.25
C CYS A 146 -4.82 -1.87 -8.16
N PHE A 147 -3.53 -1.78 -7.84
CA PHE A 147 -2.78 -2.70 -6.98
C PHE A 147 -2.79 -4.17 -7.49
N GLY A 148 -3.19 -4.40 -8.74
CA GLY A 148 -3.42 -5.74 -9.30
C GLY A 148 -3.19 -5.79 -10.82
N GLY A 149 -2.29 -4.96 -11.34
CA GLY A 149 -2.07 -4.76 -12.77
C GLY A 149 -2.01 -6.03 -13.63
N PRO A 150 -1.29 -7.08 -13.22
CA PRO A 150 -1.22 -8.35 -13.96
C PRO A 150 -2.56 -9.07 -14.20
N PHE A 151 -3.59 -8.76 -13.41
CA PHE A 151 -4.89 -9.44 -13.43
C PHE A 151 -5.98 -8.63 -14.13
N LEU A 152 -5.67 -7.40 -14.57
CA LEU A 152 -6.65 -6.52 -15.19
C LEU A 152 -6.96 -6.97 -16.62
N THR A 153 -8.25 -7.19 -16.88
CA THR A 153 -8.76 -7.61 -18.21
C THR A 153 -9.25 -6.45 -19.07
N VAL A 154 -9.34 -5.24 -18.51
CA VAL A 154 -9.82 -4.02 -19.16
C VAL A 154 -8.98 -2.84 -18.70
N HIS A 155 -9.18 -1.67 -19.34
CA HIS A 155 -8.40 -0.48 -19.02
C HIS A 155 -8.52 -0.09 -17.53
N PRO A 156 -7.41 0.23 -16.82
CA PRO A 156 -7.43 0.54 -15.38
C PRO A 156 -8.42 1.63 -14.96
N THR A 157 -8.63 2.64 -15.81
CA THR A 157 -9.56 3.74 -15.51
C THR A 157 -11.00 3.28 -15.32
N LEU A 158 -11.42 2.16 -15.91
CA LEU A 158 -12.77 1.62 -15.67
C LEU A 158 -12.92 1.12 -14.23
N TYR A 159 -11.90 0.46 -13.68
CA TYR A 159 -11.88 0.07 -12.27
C TYR A 159 -11.84 1.30 -11.35
N GLY A 160 -11.07 2.32 -11.73
CA GLY A 160 -11.03 3.62 -11.02
C GLY A 160 -12.39 4.31 -10.96
N ASP A 161 -13.09 4.38 -12.10
CA ASP A 161 -14.44 4.93 -12.20
C ASP A 161 -15.44 4.22 -11.28
N ILE A 162 -15.38 2.87 -11.26
CA ILE A 162 -16.26 2.04 -10.41
C ILE A 162 -15.96 2.29 -8.94
N LEU A 163 -14.69 2.26 -8.53
CA LEU A 163 -14.28 2.48 -7.15
C LEU A 163 -14.70 3.88 -6.67
N SER A 164 -14.38 4.92 -7.43
CA SER A 164 -14.72 6.32 -7.13
C SER A 164 -16.24 6.51 -6.99
N SER A 165 -17.01 5.94 -7.92
CA SER A 165 -18.48 6.01 -7.88
C SER A 165 -19.07 5.31 -6.65
N LYS A 166 -18.54 4.12 -6.30
CA LYS A 166 -18.99 3.35 -5.12
C LYS A 166 -18.63 4.07 -3.82
N MET A 167 -17.39 4.55 -3.69
CA MET A 167 -16.96 5.32 -2.52
C MET A 167 -17.85 6.54 -2.29
N LYS A 168 -18.08 7.33 -3.34
CA LYS A 168 -18.94 8.51 -3.27
C LYS A 168 -20.39 8.18 -2.92
N LYS A 169 -20.95 7.12 -3.51
CA LYS A 169 -22.33 6.67 -3.23
C LYS A 169 -22.52 6.25 -1.78
N HIS A 170 -21.51 5.63 -1.17
CA HIS A 170 -21.60 5.02 0.14
C HIS A 170 -20.88 5.82 1.25
N GLY A 171 -20.32 6.99 0.93
CA GLY A 171 -19.62 7.85 1.89
C GLY A 171 -18.32 7.22 2.43
N ALA A 172 -17.69 6.33 1.66
CA ALA A 172 -16.49 5.64 2.09
C ALA A 172 -15.28 6.59 2.09
N LYS A 173 -14.48 6.55 3.17
CA LYS A 173 -13.24 7.33 3.28
C LYS A 173 -12.06 6.53 2.75
N ALA A 174 -11.10 7.20 2.10
CA ALA A 174 -9.87 6.55 1.63
C ALA A 174 -8.65 6.99 2.43
N TYR A 175 -7.79 6.02 2.73
CA TYR A 175 -6.51 6.22 3.40
C TYR A 175 -5.40 5.52 2.63
N LEU A 176 -4.23 6.17 2.56
CA LEU A 176 -2.98 5.55 2.15
C LEU A 176 -2.20 5.17 3.40
N VAL A 177 -1.75 3.93 3.52
CA VAL A 177 -0.97 3.44 4.67
C VAL A 177 0.37 2.91 4.16
N ASN A 178 1.46 3.52 4.62
CA ASN A 178 2.81 3.06 4.31
C ASN A 178 3.22 1.93 5.26
N THR A 179 3.38 0.73 4.72
CA THR A 179 3.89 -0.47 5.40
C THR A 179 5.38 -0.75 5.07
N GLY A 180 6.02 0.19 4.38
CA GLY A 180 7.42 0.19 3.98
C GLY A 180 8.31 0.83 5.03
N TRP A 181 9.14 1.78 4.64
CA TRP A 181 10.20 2.37 5.46
C TRP A 181 9.87 3.77 5.97
N THR A 182 10.55 4.16 7.06
CA THR A 182 10.63 5.52 7.59
C THR A 182 12.04 5.80 8.12
N GLY A 183 12.36 7.06 8.41
CA GLY A 183 13.69 7.48 8.91
C GLY A 183 14.83 7.47 7.87
N GLY A 184 14.56 7.00 6.67
CA GLY A 184 15.52 6.89 5.57
C GLY A 184 15.02 5.89 4.52
N GLU A 185 15.71 5.80 3.39
CA GLU A 185 15.46 4.74 2.42
C GLU A 185 15.95 3.38 2.94
N TYR A 186 15.57 2.29 2.26
CA TYR A 186 16.06 0.95 2.57
C TYR A 186 17.59 0.91 2.72
N GLY A 187 18.06 0.30 3.81
CA GLY A 187 19.48 0.24 4.17
C GLY A 187 19.94 1.38 5.10
N VAL A 188 19.17 2.45 5.23
CA VAL A 188 19.41 3.56 6.19
C VAL A 188 18.28 3.65 7.20
N GLY A 189 17.04 3.70 6.72
CA GLY A 189 15.84 3.73 7.54
C GLY A 189 15.44 2.35 8.05
N GLU A 190 14.35 2.33 8.80
CA GLU A 190 13.75 1.12 9.34
C GLU A 190 12.36 0.88 8.75
N ARG A 191 11.97 -0.39 8.68
CA ARG A 191 10.63 -0.76 8.24
C ARG A 191 9.63 -0.40 9.34
N MET A 192 8.48 0.13 8.94
CA MET A 192 7.36 0.42 9.82
C MET A 192 7.00 -0.79 10.67
N SER A 193 6.99 -0.61 11.99
CA SER A 193 6.66 -1.71 12.90
C SER A 193 5.21 -2.16 12.70
N ILE A 194 4.99 -3.47 12.76
CA ILE A 194 3.65 -4.03 12.63
C ILE A 194 2.72 -3.53 13.75
N GLN A 195 3.26 -3.22 14.94
CA GLN A 195 2.49 -2.63 16.02
C GLN A 195 1.98 -1.22 15.66
N ALA A 196 2.85 -0.36 15.11
CA ALA A 196 2.45 0.99 14.70
C ALA A 196 1.41 0.93 13.56
N THR A 197 1.62 0.09 12.56
CA THR A 197 0.65 -0.12 11.47
C THR A 197 -0.69 -0.60 12.00
N ARG A 198 -0.71 -1.59 12.91
CA ARG A 198 -1.96 -2.07 13.53
C ARG A 198 -2.69 -0.96 14.30
N LYS A 199 -1.96 -0.10 15.04
CA LYS A 199 -2.56 1.05 15.74
C LYS A 199 -3.17 2.08 14.79
N ILE A 200 -2.50 2.35 13.67
CA ILE A 200 -3.05 3.19 12.59
C ILE A 200 -4.33 2.58 12.01
N ILE A 201 -4.32 1.28 11.72
CA ILE A 201 -5.49 0.57 11.20
C ILE A 201 -6.64 0.59 12.23
N ASP A 202 -6.35 0.38 13.50
CA ASP A 202 -7.35 0.48 14.57
C ASP A 202 -7.97 1.88 14.58
N ALA A 203 -7.16 2.95 14.54
CA ALA A 203 -7.63 4.33 14.54
C ALA A 203 -8.47 4.71 13.31
N ILE A 204 -8.16 4.16 12.13
CA ILE A 204 -8.99 4.31 10.92
C ILE A 204 -10.35 3.62 11.12
N LEU A 205 -10.34 2.43 11.70
CA LEU A 205 -11.50 1.55 11.75
C LEU A 205 -12.46 1.86 12.90
N ASP A 206 -11.96 2.41 14.01
CA ASP A 206 -12.77 2.92 15.12
C ASP A 206 -13.16 4.40 14.96
N GLY A 207 -12.52 5.11 14.02
CA GLY A 207 -12.79 6.51 13.68
C GLY A 207 -12.02 7.53 14.51
N SER A 208 -11.22 7.10 15.48
CA SER A 208 -10.45 8.00 16.36
C SER A 208 -9.38 8.80 15.61
N ILE A 209 -8.97 8.36 14.41
CA ILE A 209 -8.10 9.14 13.51
C ILE A 209 -8.71 10.51 13.13
N GLU A 210 -10.04 10.62 13.12
CA GLU A 210 -10.74 11.84 12.69
C GLU A 210 -10.69 12.95 13.75
N ASP A 211 -10.38 12.62 15.00
CA ASP A 211 -10.24 13.56 16.11
C ASP A 211 -8.88 14.30 16.10
N SER A 212 -7.93 13.83 15.28
CA SER A 212 -6.63 14.51 15.11
C SER A 212 -6.79 15.82 14.36
N ALA A 213 -5.91 16.80 14.67
CA ALA A 213 -5.65 17.87 13.72
C ALA A 213 -4.93 17.31 12.49
N TRP A 214 -5.14 17.95 11.33
CA TRP A 214 -4.63 17.51 10.04
C TRP A 214 -3.73 18.56 9.44
N GLU A 215 -2.60 18.14 8.89
CA GLU A 215 -1.71 19.01 8.11
C GLU A 215 -1.57 18.53 6.67
N LYS A 216 -1.27 19.45 5.76
CA LYS A 216 -1.06 19.14 4.35
C LYS A 216 0.32 18.54 4.13
N PHE A 217 0.35 17.33 3.57
CA PHE A 217 1.58 16.67 3.17
C PHE A 217 2.15 17.31 1.90
N PRO A 218 3.44 17.72 1.89
CA PRO A 218 4.06 18.35 0.73
C PRO A 218 4.05 17.46 -0.51
N VAL A 219 4.20 18.07 -1.69
CA VAL A 219 4.23 17.42 -3.02
C VAL A 219 2.90 16.74 -3.39
N PHE A 220 2.37 15.83 -2.58
CA PHE A 220 1.15 15.08 -2.90
C PHE A 220 -0.14 15.75 -2.44
N GLY A 221 -0.07 16.67 -1.47
CA GLY A 221 -1.24 17.41 -0.96
C GLY A 221 -2.23 16.54 -0.16
N PHE A 222 -1.80 15.36 0.30
CA PHE A 222 -2.59 14.52 1.20
C PHE A 222 -2.79 15.22 2.56
N GLU A 223 -3.66 14.66 3.40
CA GLU A 223 -3.81 15.09 4.78
C GLU A 223 -3.20 14.05 5.71
N ILE A 224 -2.26 14.45 6.57
CA ILE A 224 -1.65 13.57 7.57
C ILE A 224 -2.06 14.02 8.97
N PRO A 225 -2.32 13.08 9.90
CA PRO A 225 -2.68 13.43 11.27
C PRO A 225 -1.45 13.95 12.01
N THR A 226 -1.63 14.98 12.85
CA THR A 226 -0.55 15.51 13.68
C THR A 226 -0.31 14.68 14.94
N SER A 227 -1.22 13.77 15.31
CA SER A 227 -1.08 12.88 16.47
C SER A 227 -2.02 11.68 16.35
N LEU A 228 -1.60 10.51 16.82
CA LEU A 228 -2.47 9.34 16.98
C LEU A 228 -2.12 8.61 18.28
N GLU A 229 -3.14 8.19 19.02
CA GLU A 229 -2.93 7.47 20.27
C GLU A 229 -2.16 6.17 20.05
N GLY A 230 -1.08 5.97 20.80
CA GLY A 230 -0.25 4.77 20.70
C GLY A 230 0.66 4.71 19.47
N VAL A 231 0.79 5.81 18.73
CA VAL A 231 1.75 5.97 17.61
C VAL A 231 2.67 7.15 17.93
N ASP A 232 3.98 6.98 17.71
CA ASP A 232 4.93 8.07 17.90
C ASP A 232 4.60 9.23 16.93
N THR A 233 4.41 10.43 17.49
CA THR A 233 4.10 11.62 16.68
C THR A 233 5.23 11.97 15.72
N GLN A 234 6.48 11.62 16.03
CA GLN A 234 7.61 11.86 15.13
C GLN A 234 7.48 11.09 13.82
N ILE A 235 6.90 9.89 13.82
CA ILE A 235 6.82 9.08 12.59
C ILE A 235 5.70 9.54 11.65
N LEU A 236 4.66 10.23 12.15
CA LEU A 236 3.48 10.63 11.36
C LEU A 236 3.83 11.58 10.23
N ASN A 237 4.82 12.46 10.46
CA ASN A 237 5.46 13.24 9.40
C ASN A 237 6.87 12.68 9.17
N PRO A 238 7.10 11.91 8.10
CA PRO A 238 8.35 11.18 7.88
C PRO A 238 9.56 12.12 7.72
N LYS A 239 9.35 13.40 7.40
CA LYS A 239 10.43 14.39 7.43
C LYS A 239 11.09 14.46 8.81
N ASN A 240 10.34 14.27 9.90
CA ASN A 240 10.86 14.37 11.27
C ASN A 240 11.83 13.24 11.62
N THR A 241 11.67 12.06 11.02
CA THR A 241 12.52 10.89 11.29
C THR A 241 13.83 10.89 10.49
N TRP A 242 13.91 11.64 9.39
CA TRP A 242 15.14 11.73 8.59
C TRP A 242 16.19 12.60 9.27
N SER A 243 17.44 12.14 9.33
CA SER A 243 18.55 12.94 9.85
C SER A 243 18.87 14.14 8.95
N ASP A 244 18.90 13.91 7.63
CA ASP A 244 19.05 14.96 6.61
C ASP A 244 17.69 15.33 6.00
N LYS A 245 17.15 16.47 6.43
CA LYS A 245 15.86 17.00 5.96
C LYS A 245 15.87 17.40 4.48
N LYS A 246 17.04 17.75 3.94
CA LYS A 246 17.20 18.13 2.54
C LYS A 246 17.22 16.88 1.66
N ALA A 247 17.93 15.83 2.09
CA ALA A 247 17.89 14.54 1.41
C ALA A 247 16.47 13.96 1.36
N TYR A 248 15.68 14.14 2.43
CA TYR A 248 14.25 13.81 2.44
C TYR A 248 13.49 14.59 1.37
N ASP A 249 13.64 15.92 1.31
CA ASP A 249 12.91 16.77 0.36
C ASP A 249 13.25 16.39 -1.10
N GLU A 250 14.53 16.17 -1.41
CA GLU A 250 14.99 15.73 -2.73
C GLU A 250 14.40 14.36 -3.12
N LYS A 251 14.30 13.43 -2.16
CA LYS A 251 13.72 12.10 -2.39
C LYS A 251 12.21 12.15 -2.57
N LEU A 252 11.51 12.98 -1.79
CA LEU A 252 10.08 13.21 -1.92
C LEU A 252 9.72 13.80 -3.29
N GLU A 253 10.48 14.80 -3.76
CA GLU A 253 10.30 15.36 -5.10
C GLU A 253 10.60 14.33 -6.20
N LYS A 254 11.64 13.51 -6.03
CA LYS A 254 11.97 12.41 -6.95
C LYS A 254 10.85 11.38 -7.04
N LEU A 255 10.27 10.96 -5.91
CA LEU A 255 9.13 10.05 -5.90
C LEU A 255 7.91 10.70 -6.58
N GLY A 256 7.64 11.97 -6.29
CA GLY A 256 6.60 12.75 -6.98
C GLY A 256 6.77 12.72 -8.51
N GLN A 257 7.99 12.89 -9.01
CA GLN A 257 8.30 12.78 -10.45
C GLN A 257 8.03 11.39 -11.01
N MET A 258 8.37 10.32 -10.28
CA MET A 258 8.07 8.95 -10.72
C MET A 258 6.56 8.71 -10.87
N PHE A 259 5.75 9.20 -9.91
CA PHE A 259 4.29 9.15 -10.01
C PHE A 259 3.78 9.94 -11.22
N PHE A 260 4.27 11.16 -11.41
CA PHE A 260 3.87 11.99 -12.54
C PHE A 260 4.18 11.34 -13.89
N GLU A 261 5.38 10.77 -14.05
CA GLU A 261 5.78 10.07 -15.27
C GLU A 261 4.95 8.80 -15.51
N ASN A 262 4.74 7.98 -14.47
CA ASN A 262 3.90 6.79 -14.55
C ASN A 262 2.48 7.13 -15.01
N PHE A 263 1.90 8.20 -14.44
CA PHE A 263 0.49 8.54 -14.67
C PHE A 263 0.18 9.01 -16.10
N LYS A 264 1.20 9.43 -16.87
CA LYS A 264 1.04 9.77 -18.29
C LYS A 264 0.44 8.62 -19.09
N SER A 265 0.70 7.37 -18.68
CA SER A 265 0.17 6.17 -19.36
C SER A 265 -1.36 6.06 -19.31
N PHE A 266 -2.03 6.67 -18.32
CA PHE A 266 -3.50 6.67 -18.21
C PHE A 266 -4.16 7.89 -18.89
N CYS A 267 -3.36 8.82 -19.39
CA CYS A 267 -3.81 10.08 -19.99
C CYS A 267 -4.19 9.92 -21.49
N ASP A 268 -4.24 8.69 -21.98
CA ASP A 268 -4.71 8.31 -23.31
C ASP A 268 -6.24 8.30 -23.43
N VAL A 269 -6.95 8.30 -22.29
CA VAL A 269 -8.42 8.37 -22.21
C VAL A 269 -8.91 9.56 -21.36
N PRO A 270 -10.12 10.09 -21.60
CA PRO A 270 -10.66 11.22 -20.83
C PRO A 270 -10.72 10.99 -19.32
N ALA A 271 -10.97 9.73 -18.89
CA ALA A 271 -11.04 9.35 -17.50
C ALA A 271 -9.71 9.54 -16.75
N GLY A 272 -8.56 9.23 -17.35
CA GLY A 272 -7.28 9.51 -16.71
C GLY A 272 -6.83 10.96 -16.87
N MET A 273 -7.16 11.62 -17.99
CA MET A 273 -6.84 13.04 -18.20
C MET A 273 -7.41 13.95 -17.10
N ARG A 274 -8.62 13.68 -16.61
CA ARG A 274 -9.26 14.48 -15.55
C ARG A 274 -8.51 14.40 -14.20
N LEU A 275 -7.74 13.33 -13.97
CA LEU A 275 -7.04 13.06 -12.72
C LEU A 275 -5.62 13.62 -12.68
N LYS A 276 -5.13 14.19 -13.79
CA LYS A 276 -3.76 14.73 -13.88
C LYS A 276 -3.44 15.75 -12.77
N SER A 277 -4.44 16.55 -12.36
CA SER A 277 -4.30 17.55 -11.28
C SER A 277 -4.41 16.96 -9.88
N ALA A 278 -4.86 15.71 -9.73
CA ALA A 278 -4.99 15.03 -8.44
C ALA A 278 -3.67 14.37 -7.97
N GLY A 279 -2.67 14.33 -8.85
CA GLY A 279 -1.34 13.80 -8.57
C GLY A 279 -0.39 14.81 -7.90
N PRO A 280 0.89 14.42 -7.76
CA PRO A 280 1.94 15.24 -7.18
C PRO A 280 2.09 16.60 -7.87
N GLN A 281 2.18 17.66 -7.07
CA GLN A 281 2.50 19.02 -7.47
C GLN A 281 4.01 19.23 -7.38
N ILE A 282 4.70 18.89 -8.46
CA ILE A 282 6.16 19.02 -8.56
C ILE A 282 6.47 20.45 -8.98
N LYS A 283 7.42 21.09 -8.29
CA LYS A 283 7.98 22.36 -8.78
C LYS A 283 8.67 22.05 -10.10
N SER A 284 8.13 22.55 -11.21
CA SER A 284 8.79 22.46 -12.51
C SER A 284 10.24 22.90 -12.33
N SER A 285 11.17 21.96 -12.50
CA SER A 285 12.55 22.31 -12.76
C SER A 285 12.49 23.15 -14.03
N LYS A 286 12.88 24.42 -13.92
CA LYS A 286 13.05 25.27 -15.09
C LYS A 286 13.97 24.50 -16.05
N THR A 287 13.41 24.00 -17.13
CA THR A 287 14.18 23.67 -18.33
C THR A 287 15.00 24.92 -18.62
N LYS A 288 16.31 24.86 -18.42
CA LYS A 288 17.23 25.80 -19.04
C LYS A 288 17.12 25.53 -20.54
N GLU A 289 16.14 26.15 -21.18
CA GLU A 289 16.23 26.39 -22.61
C GLU A 289 17.49 27.20 -22.83
N ASN A 290 18.48 26.58 -23.47
CA ASN A 290 19.61 27.27 -24.04
C ASN A 290 19.05 28.24 -25.09
N SER A 291 18.80 29.49 -24.70
CA SER A 291 18.72 30.60 -25.64
C SER A 291 20.12 30.78 -26.23
N SER A 292 20.36 30.13 -27.36
CA SER A 292 21.49 30.43 -28.24
C SER A 292 21.34 31.88 -28.69
N PRO A 293 22.32 32.78 -28.47
CA PRO A 293 22.24 34.11 -29.03
C PRO A 293 22.42 34.01 -30.55
N GLU A 294 21.39 34.40 -31.29
CA GLU A 294 21.50 34.69 -32.71
C GLU A 294 22.64 35.68 -32.93
N VAL A 295 23.65 35.24 -33.67
CA VAL A 295 24.71 36.09 -34.20
C VAL A 295 24.09 36.91 -35.32
N GLN A 296 23.91 38.22 -35.08
CA GLN A 296 23.72 39.18 -36.15
C GLN A 296 25.07 39.44 -36.85
N MET A 297 25.14 39.07 -38.13
CA MET A 297 25.94 39.74 -39.16
C MET A 297 25.14 39.72 -40.47
#